data_AF-A0A1S8BDZ5-F1
#
_entry.id   AF-A0A1S8BDZ5-F1
#
_cell.length_a   1.000
_cell.length_b   1.000
_cell.length_c   1.000
_cell.angle_alpha   90.00
_cell.angle_beta   90.00
_cell.angle_gamma   90.00
#
_symmetry.space_group_name_H-M   'P 1'
#
loop_
_entity.id
_entity.type
_entity.pdbx_description
1 polymer ?
#
loop_
_entity_poly.entity_id
_entity_poly.type
_entity_poly.pdbx_seq_one_letter_code
_entity_poly.pdbx_strand_id
1 'polypeptide(L)' 'MTLVVHHLQRSQSDRVVWLCEELGVPYELKLYKRDRKTLLAPPELKALYALPAN' A
#
# COMPACT_ATOMS: atom_id res chain seq x y z
N MET A 1 6.43 -17.68 -4.83
CA MET A 1 6.33 -16.51 -3.94
C MET A 1 5.64 -15.41 -4.73
N THR A 2 4.44 -14.99 -4.33
CA THR A 2 3.67 -13.97 -5.05
C THR A 2 3.99 -12.60 -4.47
N LEU A 3 4.22 -11.60 -5.32
CA LEU A 3 4.44 -10.22 -4.91
C LEU A 3 3.14 -9.66 -4.29
N VAL A 4 3.23 -9.00 -3.13
CA VAL A 4 2.07 -8.33 -2.51
C VAL A 4 2.32 -6.83 -2.44
N VAL A 5 1.43 -6.05 -3.06
CA VAL A 5 1.47 -4.59 -3.04
C VAL A 5 0.48 -4.09 -1.97
N HIS A 6 1.00 -3.49 -0.90
CA HIS A 6 0.19 -2.88 0.15
C HIS A 6 -0.08 -1.41 -0.21
N HIS A 7 -1.31 -1.09 -0.61
CA HIS A 7 -1.71 0.23 -1.07
C HIS A 7 -2.56 0.97 -0.03
N LEU A 8 -2.05 2.08 0.50
CA LEU A 8 -2.81 2.99 1.36
C LEU A 8 -3.57 4.03 0.51
N GLN A 9 -4.84 4.27 0.79
CA GLN A 9 -5.68 5.24 0.07
C GLN A 9 -4.96 6.61 -0.09
N ARG A 10 -4.82 7.09 -1.34
CA ARG A 10 -4.06 8.30 -1.71
C ARG A 10 -2.57 8.20 -1.28
N SER A 11 -1.87 7.17 -1.73
CA SER A 11 -0.44 6.96 -1.40
C SER A 11 0.41 6.85 -2.66
N GLN A 12 1.73 6.92 -2.46
CA GLN A 12 2.71 6.84 -3.55
C GLN A 12 2.82 5.45 -4.18
N SER A 13 2.19 4.44 -3.58
CA SER A 13 2.20 3.07 -4.09
C SER A 13 1.43 2.88 -5.41
N ASP A 14 0.63 3.87 -5.84
CA ASP A 14 0.02 3.87 -7.18
C ASP A 14 1.05 3.62 -8.28
N ARG A 15 2.24 4.23 -8.19
CA ARG A 15 3.30 4.04 -9.20
C ARG A 15 3.77 2.60 -9.32
N VAL A 16 3.79 1.86 -8.21
CA VAL A 16 4.21 0.46 -8.18
C VAL A 16 3.14 -0.42 -8.84
N VAL A 17 1.86 -0.16 -8.55
CA VAL A 17 0.73 -0.83 -9.21
C VAL A 17 0.84 -0.65 -10.72
N TRP A 18 0.96 0.59 -11.20
CA TRP A 18 1.08 0.88 -12.64
C TRP A 18 2.29 0.20 -13.28
N LEU A 19 3.44 0.16 -12.59
CA LEU A 19 4.62 -0.53 -13.09
C LEU A 19 4.40 -2.05 -13.18
N CYS A 20 3.72 -2.65 -12.20
CA CYS A 20 3.38 -4.07 -12.27
C CYS A 20 2.45 -4.38 -13.45
N GLU A 21 1.46 -3.53 -13.70
CA GLU A 21 0.58 -3.65 -14.87
C GLU A 21 1.37 -3.55 -16.18
N GLU A 22 2.20 -2.50 -16.34
CA GLU A 22 2.97 -2.27 -17.57
C GLU A 22 3.95 -3.41 -17.88
N LEU A 23 4.56 -4.00 -16.84
CA LEU A 23 5.51 -5.11 -16.99
C LEU A 23 4.84 -6.49 -17.01
N GLY A 24 3.52 -6.58 -16.84
CA GLY A 24 2.81 -7.85 -16.75
C GLY A 24 3.23 -8.72 -15.56
N VAL A 25 3.71 -8.10 -14.48
CA VAL A 25 4.16 -8.82 -13.28
C VAL A 25 2.94 -9.21 -12.43
N PRO A 26 2.73 -10.51 -12.12
CA PRO A 26 1.63 -10.92 -11.27
C PRO A 26 1.85 -10.46 -9.81
N TYR A 27 0.84 -9.82 -9.24
CA TYR A 27 0.85 -9.35 -7.86
C TYR A 27 -0.53 -9.44 -7.20
N GLU A 28 -0.55 -9.50 -5.88
CA GLU A 28 -1.75 -9.33 -5.07
C GLU A 28 -1.82 -7.89 -4.55
N LEU A 29 -2.96 -7.23 -4.73
CA LEU A 29 -3.19 -5.88 -4.22
C LEU A 29 -3.96 -5.92 -2.88
N LYS A 30 -3.34 -5.43 -1.80
CA LYS A 30 -4.01 -5.23 -0.52
C LYS A 30 -4.29 -3.75 -0.28
N LEU A 31 -5.58 -3.40 -0.22
CA LEU A 31 -6.03 -2.03 -0.04
C LEU A 31 -6.24 -1.69 1.43
N TYR A 32 -5.71 -0.55 1.85
CA TYR A 32 -5.87 0.01 3.19
C TYR A 32 -6.53 1.38 3.11
N LYS A 33 -7.54 1.60 3.93
CA LYS A 33 -8.16 2.93 4.09
C LYS A 33 -7.46 3.68 5.21
N ARG A 34 -7.33 4.99 5.03
CA ARG A 34 -6.90 5.86 6.12
C ARG A 34 -8.01 5.96 7.16
N ASP A 35 -7.61 6.11 8.42
CA ASP A 35 -8.55 6.45 9.47
C ASP A 35 -9.23 7.79 9.13
N ARG A 36 -10.57 7.84 9.23
CA ARG A 36 -11.33 9.00 8.75
C ARG A 36 -11.13 10.26 9.60
N LYS A 37 -10.74 10.11 10.87
CA LYS A 37 -10.58 11.23 11.80
C LYS A 37 -9.16 11.76 11.81
N THR A 38 -8.18 10.86 11.80
CA THR A 38 -6.76 11.17 11.95
C THR A 38 -6.01 11.18 10.61
N LEU A 39 -6.61 10.62 9.55
CA LEU A 39 -5.98 10.43 8.23
C LEU A 39 -4.70 9.57 8.26
N LEU A 40 -4.43 8.89 9.37
CA LEU A 40 -3.28 8.02 9.53
C LEU A 40 -3.52 6.65 8.90
N ALA A 41 -2.42 5.94 8.65
CA ALA A 41 -2.46 4.53 8.27
C ALA A 41 -3.10 3.68 9.39
N PRO A 42 -3.88 2.65 9.04
CA PRO A 42 -4.48 1.76 10.02
C PRO A 42 -3.40 0.95 10.76
N PRO A 43 -3.67 0.50 12.01
CA PRO A 43 -2.71 -0.27 12.81
C PRO A 43 -2.15 -1.51 12.09
N GLU A 44 -2.99 -2.19 11.31
CA GLU A 44 -2.59 -3.38 10.52
C GLU A 44 -1.49 -3.08 9.50
N LEU A 45 -1.55 -1.92 8.84
CA LEU A 45 -0.51 -1.51 7.89
C LEU A 45 0.76 -1.05 8.61
N LYS A 46 0.61 -0.38 9.77
CA LYS A 46 1.73 0.04 10.61
C LYS A 46 2.50 -1.14 11.22
N ALA A 47 1.81 -2.25 11.52
CA ALA A 47 2.43 -3.44 12.06
C ALA A 47 3.27 -4.20 11.02
N LEU A 48 2.93 -4.08 9.74
CA LEU A 48 3.65 -4.73 8.64
C LEU A 48 4.97 -4.03 8.29
N TYR A 49 4.99 -2.70 8.34
CA TYR A 49 6.16 -1.89 8.05
C TYR A 49 6.20 -0.68 8.98
N ALA A 50 7.35 -0.44 9.60
CA ALA A 50 7.60 0.80 10.33
C ALA A 50 7.62 1.98 9.34
N LEU A 51 6.49 2.64 9.16
CA LEU A 51 6.40 3.87 8.38
C LEU A 51 7.20 4.97 9.09
N PRO A 52 8.15 5.66 8.42
CA PRO A 52 8.85 6.79 9.04
C PRO A 52 7.82 7.87 9.42
N ALA A 53 7.92 8.34 10.66
CA ALA A 53 7.06 9.38 11.20
C ALA A 53 7.48 10.73 10.64
N ASN A 54 6.88 11.12 9.51
CA ASN A 54 7.05 12.45 8.92
C ASN A 54 5.69 13.14 8.85
#